data_AF-A0A1B6JC65-F1
#
_entry.id   AF-A0A1B6JC65-F1
#
_cell.length_a   1.000
_cell.length_b   1.000
_cell.length_c   1.000
_cell.angle_alpha   90.00
_cell.angle_beta   90.00
_cell.angle_gamma   90.00
#
_symmetry.space_group_name_H-M   'P 1'
#
loop_
_entity.id
_entity.type
_entity.pdbx_description
1 polymer ?
#
loop_
_entity_poly.entity_id
_entity_poly.type
_entity_poly.pdbx_seq_one_letter_code
_entity_poly.pdbx_strand_id
1 'polypeptide(L)'
;ADVGNLRIIRDSEPILNIEVDVFHVLRGADGRNIHLVTETWDFPLLDLPKGTKVLQTICWERRHRHMLYHSGQHLLSAVAGETFGWATLGWQLSDNDCYVNLNTPDISTQELKTLENKANEYIKDNLSVTTYLYNQGETDARLEKARTKGLP
;
A
#
# COMPACT_ATOMS: atom_id res chain seq x y z
N ALA A 1 4.88 -1.83 3.59
CA ALA A 1 5.22 -2.67 2.42
C ALA A 1 4.51 -4.02 2.51
N ASP A 2 4.36 -4.71 1.38
CA ASP A 2 3.91 -6.10 1.36
C ASP A 2 5.01 -7.03 1.88
N VAL A 3 4.57 -8.20 2.38
CA VAL A 3 5.42 -9.28 2.88
C VAL A 3 4.89 -10.60 2.31
N GLY A 4 5.61 -11.69 2.53
CA GLY A 4 5.19 -12.99 2.04
C GLY A 4 6.35 -13.96 2.03
N ASN A 5 6.43 -14.79 1.00
CA ASN A 5 7.45 -15.82 0.91
C ASN A 5 8.00 -15.94 -0.53
N LEU A 6 9.28 -16.32 -0.63
CA LEU A 6 9.95 -16.69 -1.87
C LEU A 6 10.30 -18.17 -1.82
N ARG A 7 9.76 -18.92 -2.77
CA ARG A 7 10.16 -20.31 -3.01
C ARG A 7 11.23 -20.36 -4.09
N ILE A 8 12.43 -20.74 -3.72
CA ILE A 8 13.61 -20.85 -4.57
C ILE A 8 13.63 -22.26 -5.16
N ILE A 9 13.59 -22.36 -6.49
CA ILE A 9 13.56 -23.63 -7.21
C ILE A 9 14.76 -23.71 -8.15
N ARG A 10 15.57 -24.76 -8.00
CA ARG A 10 16.67 -25.08 -8.91
C ARG A 10 16.60 -26.54 -9.31
N ASP A 11 16.49 -26.78 -10.61
CA ASP A 11 16.40 -28.13 -11.18
C ASP A 11 17.77 -28.73 -11.55
N SER A 12 18.87 -28.03 -11.24
CA SER A 12 20.25 -28.43 -11.51
C SER A 12 21.09 -28.39 -10.24
N GLU A 13 22.10 -29.26 -10.14
CA GLU A 13 22.91 -29.39 -8.92
C GLU A 13 23.54 -28.06 -8.42
N PRO A 14 23.46 -27.76 -7.11
CA PRO A 14 22.66 -28.46 -6.10
C PRO A 14 21.15 -28.26 -6.37
N ILE A 15 20.38 -29.34 -6.43
CA ILE A 15 18.91 -29.23 -6.56
C ILE A 15 18.37 -28.59 -5.29
N LEU A 16 17.61 -27.50 -5.44
CA LEU A 16 17.07 -26.73 -4.31
C LEU A 16 15.56 -26.56 -4.46
N ASN A 17 14.87 -26.69 -3.34
CA ASN A 17 13.46 -26.34 -3.18
C ASN A 17 13.27 -25.80 -1.77
N ILE A 18 13.63 -24.53 -1.59
CA ILE A 18 13.68 -23.88 -0.28
C ILE A 18 12.68 -22.73 -0.27
N GLU A 19 12.05 -22.53 0.87
CA GLU A 19 11.08 -21.47 1.10
C GLU A 19 11.65 -20.50 2.14
N VAL A 20 11.66 -19.20 1.83
CA VAL A 20 12.21 -18.14 2.70
C VAL A 20 11.22 -16.99 2.88
N ASP A 21 10.96 -16.61 4.14
CA ASP A 21 10.01 -15.54 4.43
C ASP A 21 10.62 -14.18 4.10
N VAL A 22 9.91 -13.38 3.32
CA VAL A 22 10.20 -11.96 3.13
C VAL A 22 9.48 -11.20 4.23
N PHE A 23 10.22 -10.75 5.24
CA PHE A 23 9.63 -9.99 6.36
C PHE A 23 9.68 -8.47 6.16
N HIS A 24 10.46 -7.98 5.19
CA HIS A 24 10.51 -6.56 4.85
C HIS A 24 10.86 -6.34 3.38
N VAL A 25 10.27 -5.31 2.77
CA VAL A 25 10.66 -4.85 1.43
C VAL A 25 11.00 -3.36 1.47
N LEU A 26 12.21 -3.04 1.02
CA LEU A 26 12.73 -1.68 0.94
C LEU A 26 12.86 -1.25 -0.51
N ARG A 27 12.85 0.06 -0.77
CA ARG A 27 13.23 0.63 -2.05
C ARG A 27 14.65 1.18 -1.95
N GLY A 28 15.57 0.61 -2.73
CA GLY A 28 16.95 1.07 -2.83
C GLY A 28 17.05 2.45 -3.50
N ALA A 29 18.19 3.11 -3.31
CA ALA A 29 18.45 4.46 -3.87
C ALA A 29 18.40 4.50 -5.41
N ASP A 30 18.64 3.36 -6.06
CA ASP A 30 18.53 3.17 -7.51
C ASP A 30 17.11 2.79 -7.98
N GLY A 31 16.14 2.80 -7.07
CA GLY A 31 14.75 2.47 -7.33
C GLY A 31 14.43 0.97 -7.35
N ARG A 32 15.41 0.07 -7.15
CA ARG A 32 15.17 -1.37 -7.07
C ARG A 32 14.50 -1.75 -5.75
N ASN A 33 13.66 -2.79 -5.78
CA ASN A 33 13.08 -3.37 -4.57
C ASN A 33 14.06 -4.37 -3.94
N ILE A 34 14.33 -4.22 -2.64
CA ILE A 34 15.20 -5.08 -1.85
C ILE A 34 14.31 -5.89 -0.91
N HIS A 35 14.37 -7.22 -1.01
CA HIS A 35 13.61 -8.13 -0.15
C HIS A 35 14.53 -8.61 0.96
N LEU A 36 14.18 -8.30 2.22
CA LEU A 36 14.87 -8.85 3.39
C LEU A 36 14.20 -10.17 3.73
N VAL A 37 14.99 -11.24 3.72
CA VAL A 37 14.52 -12.60 3.94
C VAL A 37 15.01 -13.16 5.26
N THR A 38 14.24 -14.06 5.88
CA THR A 38 14.67 -14.77 7.08
C THR A 38 15.92 -15.62 6.81
N GLU A 39 16.83 -15.63 7.77
CA GLU A 39 17.95 -16.57 7.74
C GLU A 39 17.43 -17.99 7.92
N THR A 40 18.01 -18.94 7.18
CA THR A 40 17.73 -20.37 7.35
C THR A 40 19.05 -21.12 7.53
N TRP A 41 19.00 -22.32 8.10
CA TRP A 41 20.19 -23.16 8.26
C TRP A 41 20.87 -23.52 6.92
N ASP A 42 20.12 -23.46 5.82
CA ASP A 42 20.61 -23.76 4.47
C ASP A 42 21.21 -22.53 3.77
N PHE A 43 21.06 -21.32 4.33
CA PHE A 43 21.50 -20.08 3.69
C PHE A 43 22.99 -20.04 3.32
N PRO A 44 23.92 -20.56 4.15
CA PRO A 44 25.34 -20.68 3.78
C PRO A 44 25.60 -21.62 2.60
N LEU A 45 24.65 -22.52 2.28
CA LEU A 45 24.71 -23.46 1.16
C LEU A 45 23.99 -22.92 -0.09
N LEU A 46 23.24 -21.82 0.06
CA LEU A 46 22.47 -21.16 -1.00
C LEU A 46 23.34 -20.13 -1.73
N ASP A 47 24.06 -20.58 -2.77
CA ASP A 47 24.49 -19.64 -3.81
C ASP A 47 23.26 -19.23 -4.62
N LEU A 48 22.88 -17.95 -4.60
CA LEU A 48 21.72 -17.40 -5.33
C LEU A 48 22.19 -16.47 -6.46
N PRO A 49 22.78 -17.01 -7.55
CA PRO A 49 23.23 -16.18 -8.65
C PRO A 49 22.07 -15.46 -9.32
N LYS A 50 22.37 -14.31 -9.91
CA LYS A 50 21.41 -13.56 -10.73
C LYS A 50 20.82 -14.47 -11.81
N GLY A 51 19.49 -14.48 -11.91
CA GLY A 51 18.75 -15.34 -12.85
C GLY A 51 18.18 -16.60 -12.20
N THR A 52 18.46 -16.85 -10.91
CA THR A 52 17.77 -17.88 -10.13
C THR A 52 16.26 -17.66 -10.19
N LYS A 53 15.52 -18.70 -10.54
CA LYS A 53 14.06 -18.66 -10.60
C LYS A 53 13.48 -18.77 -9.19
N VAL A 54 12.52 -17.91 -8.90
CA VAL A 54 11.78 -17.91 -7.64
C VAL A 54 10.30 -17.81 -7.93
N LEU A 55 9.50 -18.48 -7.11
CA LEU A 55 8.06 -18.27 -7.04
C LEU A 55 7.77 -17.38 -5.83
N GLN A 56 7.15 -16.23 -6.07
CA GLN A 56 6.79 -15.30 -5.01
C GLN A 56 5.32 -15.43 -4.65
N THR A 57 5.03 -15.51 -3.36
CA THR A 57 3.68 -15.48 -2.79
C THR A 57 3.58 -14.31 -1.82
N ILE A 58 2.58 -13.47 -1.95
CA ILE A 58 2.33 -12.37 -1.02
C ILE A 58 1.36 -12.79 0.09
N CYS A 59 1.53 -12.22 1.28
CA CYS A 59 0.51 -12.31 2.34
C CYS A 59 -0.74 -11.53 1.90
N TRP A 60 -1.72 -12.23 1.33
CA TRP A 60 -2.89 -11.61 0.73
C TRP A 60 -3.74 -10.85 1.75
N GLU A 61 -3.94 -11.39 2.94
CA GLU A 61 -4.69 -10.73 4.01
C GLU A 61 -4.15 -9.34 4.32
N ARG A 62 -2.82 -9.23 4.47
CA ARG A 62 -2.13 -7.95 4.65
C ARG A 62 -2.30 -7.04 3.44
N ARG A 63 -2.02 -7.54 2.23
CA ARG A 63 -2.12 -6.76 0.99
C ARG A 63 -3.52 -6.15 0.83
N HIS A 64 -4.54 -6.98 1.03
CA HIS A 64 -5.94 -6.61 0.90
C HIS A 64 -6.34 -5.62 1.98
N ARG A 65 -5.95 -5.84 3.25
CA ARG A 65 -6.18 -4.88 4.33
C ARG A 65 -5.54 -3.51 4.03
N HIS A 66 -4.32 -3.47 3.52
CA HIS A 66 -3.69 -2.23 3.09
C HIS A 66 -4.45 -1.54 1.95
N MET A 67 -5.01 -2.29 0.99
CA MET A 67 -5.87 -1.72 -0.06
C MET A 67 -7.11 -1.06 0.53
N LEU A 68 -7.76 -1.73 1.48
CA LEU A 68 -8.95 -1.22 2.15
C LEU A 68 -8.64 0.07 2.93
N TYR A 69 -7.55 0.07 3.71
CA TYR A 69 -7.18 1.26 4.50
C TYR A 69 -6.73 2.42 3.64
N HIS A 70 -5.93 2.18 2.59
CA HIS A 70 -5.53 3.24 1.65
C HIS A 70 -6.75 3.82 0.93
N SER A 71 -7.63 2.96 0.40
CA SER A 71 -8.85 3.44 -0.29
C SER A 71 -9.78 4.18 0.68
N GLY A 72 -9.92 3.68 1.90
CA GLY A 72 -10.68 4.33 2.98
C GLY A 72 -10.09 5.69 3.36
N GLN A 73 -8.76 5.84 3.37
CA GLN A 73 -8.10 7.12 3.61
C GLN A 73 -8.47 8.16 2.54
N HIS A 74 -8.45 7.79 1.27
CA HIS A 74 -8.84 8.70 0.17
C HIS A 74 -10.30 9.15 0.34
N LEU A 75 -11.19 8.20 0.61
CA LEU A 75 -12.60 8.49 0.84
C LEU A 75 -12.79 9.42 2.05
N LEU A 76 -12.18 9.09 3.19
CA LEU A 76 -12.29 9.89 4.41
C LEU A 76 -11.80 11.32 4.21
N SER A 77 -10.68 11.48 3.50
CA SER A 77 -10.11 12.79 3.16
C SER A 77 -11.05 13.60 2.24
N ALA A 78 -11.68 12.94 1.27
CA ALA A 78 -12.66 13.58 0.40
C ALA A 78 -13.90 14.04 1.18
N VAL A 79 -14.50 13.15 1.98
CA VAL A 79 -15.70 13.46 2.77
C VAL A 79 -15.43 14.56 3.79
N ALA A 80 -14.30 14.53 4.50
CA ALA A 80 -13.92 15.56 5.46
C ALA A 80 -13.73 16.92 4.78
N GLY A 81 -13.04 16.95 3.64
CA GLY A 81 -12.82 18.16 2.85
C GLY A 81 -14.12 18.75 2.28
N GLU A 82 -15.01 17.91 1.76
CA GLU A 82 -16.29 18.34 1.16
C GLU A 82 -17.32 18.76 2.21
N THR A 83 -17.37 18.05 3.34
CA THR A 83 -18.41 18.30 4.37
C THR A 83 -18.02 19.43 5.31
N PHE A 84 -16.75 19.53 5.70
CA PHE A 84 -16.29 20.45 6.74
C PHE A 84 -15.20 21.41 6.29
N GLY A 85 -14.67 21.26 5.06
CA GLY A 85 -13.54 22.07 4.58
C GLY A 85 -12.19 21.68 5.19
N TRP A 86 -12.10 20.56 5.90
CA TRP A 86 -10.87 20.13 6.56
C TRP A 86 -9.89 19.51 5.56
N ALA A 87 -8.75 20.16 5.36
CA ALA A 87 -7.68 19.62 4.53
C ALA A 87 -6.96 18.47 5.24
N THR A 88 -6.57 17.43 4.51
CA THR A 88 -5.68 16.38 5.03
C THR A 88 -4.26 16.93 5.16
N LEU A 89 -3.68 16.83 6.36
CA LEU A 89 -2.31 17.23 6.67
C LEU A 89 -1.31 16.07 6.52
N GLY A 90 -1.79 14.85 6.70
CA GLY A 90 -0.99 13.63 6.57
C GLY A 90 -1.81 12.39 6.88
N TRP A 91 -1.23 11.22 6.67
CA TRP A 91 -1.77 9.94 7.08
C TRP A 91 -0.63 8.97 7.35
N GLN A 92 -0.93 7.90 8.07
CA GLN A 92 -0.01 6.80 8.25
C GLN A 92 -0.78 5.49 8.22
N LEU A 93 -0.15 4.50 7.63
CA LEU A 93 -0.61 3.13 7.61
C LEU A 93 0.52 2.24 8.13
N SER A 94 0.21 1.52 9.21
CA SER A 94 1.07 0.52 9.82
C SER A 94 0.34 -0.82 9.89
N ASP A 95 1.02 -1.81 10.47
CA ASP A 95 0.49 -3.16 10.59
C ASP A 95 -0.68 -3.25 11.58
N ASN A 96 -0.66 -2.38 12.59
CA ASN A 96 -1.61 -2.39 13.70
C ASN A 96 -2.63 -1.26 13.57
N ASP A 97 -2.19 -0.08 13.15
CA ASP A 97 -3.01 1.14 13.14
C ASP A 97 -2.90 1.91 11.83
N CYS A 98 -3.97 2.64 11.50
CA CYS A 98 -4.02 3.59 10.40
C CYS A 98 -4.74 4.86 10.88
N TYR A 99 -4.22 6.04 10.51
CA TYR A 99 -4.84 7.31 10.89
C TYR A 99 -4.71 8.36 9.79
N VAL A 100 -5.58 9.36 9.83
CA VAL A 100 -5.58 10.52 8.95
C VAL A 100 -5.59 11.78 9.81
N ASN A 101 -4.65 12.68 9.55
CA ASN A 101 -4.58 13.98 10.22
C ASN A 101 -5.33 15.00 9.39
N LEU A 102 -6.33 15.64 10.00
CA LEU A 102 -7.19 16.64 9.38
C LEU A 102 -6.90 18.02 9.98
N ASN A 103 -6.98 19.07 9.16
CA ASN A 103 -6.73 20.44 9.58
C ASN A 103 -7.94 21.03 10.33
N THR A 104 -8.12 20.60 11.57
CA THR A 104 -9.13 21.09 12.50
C THR A 104 -8.60 20.99 13.94
N PRO A 105 -8.90 21.96 14.84
CA PRO A 105 -8.42 21.91 16.22
C PRO A 105 -9.07 20.82 17.06
N ASP A 106 -10.32 20.43 16.74
CA ASP A 106 -11.06 19.38 17.43
C ASP A 106 -12.11 18.77 16.47
N ILE A 107 -12.64 17.60 16.82
CA ILE A 107 -13.74 16.92 16.13
C ILE A 107 -14.75 16.47 17.18
N SER A 108 -15.92 17.10 17.20
CA SER A 108 -17.00 16.69 18.11
C SER A 108 -17.54 15.30 17.77
N THR A 109 -18.14 14.63 18.75
CA THR A 109 -18.80 13.32 18.54
C THR A 109 -19.84 13.34 17.43
N GLN A 110 -20.53 14.47 17.24
CA GLN A 110 -21.55 14.61 16.19
C GLN A 110 -20.91 14.75 14.80
N GLU A 111 -19.82 15.49 14.67
CA GLU A 111 -19.07 15.61 13.42
C GLU A 111 -18.43 14.28 13.04
N LEU A 112 -17.85 13.56 14.01
CA LEU A 112 -17.28 12.24 13.78
C LEU A 112 -18.32 11.24 13.26
N LYS A 113 -19.51 11.20 13.87
CA LYS A 113 -20.63 10.37 13.39
C LYS A 113 -21.08 10.77 11.98
N THR A 114 -21.08 12.06 11.69
CA THR A 114 -21.47 12.57 10.36
C THR A 114 -20.45 12.13 9.31
N LEU A 115 -19.15 12.22 9.63
CA LEU A 115 -18.06 11.75 8.78
C LEU A 115 -18.15 10.24 8.52
N GLU A 116 -18.34 9.44 9.57
CA GLU A 116 -18.52 7.99 9.48
C GLU A 116 -19.73 7.58 8.62
N ASN A 117 -20.89 8.20 8.86
CA ASN A 117 -22.11 7.88 8.12
C ASN A 117 -21.95 8.17 6.61
N LYS A 118 -21.42 9.34 6.26
CA LYS A 118 -21.19 9.70 4.86
C LYS A 118 -20.18 8.81 4.16
N ALA A 119 -19.08 8.46 4.85
CA ALA A 119 -18.11 7.50 4.29
C ALA A 119 -18.78 6.14 4.04
N ASN A 120 -19.59 5.66 4.99
CA ASN A 120 -20.32 4.40 4.83
C ASN A 120 -21.40 4.44 3.75
N GLU A 121 -22.03 5.60 3.49
CA GLU A 121 -22.93 5.78 2.35
C GLU A 121 -22.18 5.58 1.02
N TYR A 122 -21.06 6.26 0.82
CA TYR A 122 -20.25 6.08 -0.39
C TYR A 122 -19.70 4.66 -0.56
N ILE A 123 -19.37 3.96 0.53
CA ILE A 123 -18.98 2.54 0.49
C ILE A 123 -20.15 1.70 -0.01
N LYS A 124 -21.37 1.93 0.48
CA LYS A 124 -22.58 1.21 0.05
C LYS A 124 -22.92 1.47 -1.41
N ASP A 125 -22.69 2.69 -1.88
CA ASP A 125 -22.89 3.07 -3.28
C ASP A 125 -21.92 2.34 -4.23
N ASN A 126 -20.85 1.75 -3.70
CA ASN A 126 -19.88 0.92 -4.42
C ASN A 126 -19.36 1.61 -5.69
N LEU A 127 -19.01 2.89 -5.55
CA LEU A 127 -18.51 3.71 -6.65
C LEU A 127 -17.22 3.13 -7.23
N SER A 128 -17.10 3.16 -8.56
CA SER A 128 -15.92 2.63 -9.25
C SER A 128 -14.66 3.44 -8.95
N VAL A 129 -13.59 2.78 -8.51
CA VAL A 129 -12.26 3.38 -8.38
C VAL A 129 -11.45 3.05 -9.63
N THR A 130 -10.89 4.07 -10.29
CA THR A 130 -10.08 3.92 -11.50
C THR A 130 -8.75 4.67 -11.37
N THR A 131 -7.70 4.12 -11.97
CA THR A 131 -6.37 4.73 -12.02
C THR A 131 -5.95 4.95 -13.46
N TYR A 132 -5.22 6.04 -13.70
CA TYR A 132 -4.72 6.43 -15.02
C TYR A 132 -3.24 6.76 -14.91
N LEU A 133 -2.48 6.36 -15.93
CA LEU A 133 -1.07 6.71 -16.06
C LEU A 133 -0.95 7.78 -17.14
N TYR A 134 -0.28 8.88 -16.80
CA TYR A 134 -0.01 9.97 -17.73
C TYR A 134 1.50 10.14 -17.87
N ASN A 135 1.94 10.48 -19.08
CA ASN A 135 3.33 10.85 -19.31
C ASN A 135 3.62 12.27 -18.79
N GLN A 136 4.88 12.53 -18.48
CA GLN A 136 5.29 13.88 -18.09
C GLN A 136 5.01 14.87 -19.23
N GLY A 137 4.29 15.95 -18.93
CA GLY A 137 3.90 16.96 -19.91
C GLY A 137 2.60 16.68 -20.66
N GLU A 138 1.95 15.54 -20.41
CA GLU A 138 0.62 15.24 -20.94
C GLU A 138 -0.46 16.13 -20.28
N THR A 139 -1.45 16.54 -21.07
CA THR A 139 -2.57 17.37 -20.61
C THR A 139 -3.87 16.60 -20.68
N ASP A 140 -4.59 16.52 -19.57
CA ASP A 140 -5.95 15.96 -19.49
C ASP A 140 -6.76 16.81 -18.51
N ALA A 141 -8.03 17.09 -18.81
CA ALA A 141 -8.91 17.88 -17.94
C ALA A 141 -9.07 17.27 -16.53
N ARG A 142 -8.85 15.95 -16.38
CA ARG A 142 -8.80 15.27 -15.08
C ARG A 142 -7.59 15.70 -14.26
N LEU A 143 -6.45 15.99 -14.88
CA LEU A 143 -5.25 16.44 -14.17
C LEU A 143 -5.45 17.81 -13.53
N GLU A 144 -6.29 18.68 -14.12
CA GLU A 144 -6.63 19.99 -13.55
C GLU A 144 -7.46 19.86 -12.25
N LYS A 145 -8.27 18.81 -12.17
CA LYS A 145 -9.13 18.52 -11.00
C LYS A 145 -8.49 17.55 -10.02
N ALA A 146 -7.47 16.81 -10.45
CA ALA A 146 -6.79 15.82 -9.64
C ALA A 146 -5.95 16.52 -8.57
N ARG A 147 -6.18 16.16 -7.31
CA ARG A 147 -5.26 16.49 -6.22
C ARG A 147 -4.04 15.58 -6.34
N THR A 148 -3.07 15.99 -7.17
CA THR A 148 -1.83 15.23 -7.46
C THR A 148 -0.66 15.59 -6.53
N LYS A 149 -0.82 16.61 -5.69
CA LYS A 149 0.18 16.91 -4.65
C LYS A 149 0.07 15.80 -3.61
N GLY A 150 1.13 15.01 -3.50
CA GLY A 150 1.28 13.88 -2.58
C GLY A 150 0.80 14.17 -1.16
N LEU A 151 -0.52 14.09 -0.96
CA LEU A 151 -1.05 13.32 0.14
C LEU A 151 -0.54 11.89 -0.13
N PRO A 152 0.21 11.30 0.81
CA PRO A 152 1.08 10.16 0.51
C PRO A 152 0.38 9.02 -0.23
#